data_AF-L0ILQ3-F1
#
_entry.id   AF-L0ILQ3-F1
#
_cell.length_a   1.000
_cell.length_b   1.000
_cell.length_c   1.000
_cell.angle_alpha   90.00
_cell.angle_beta   90.00
_cell.angle_gamma   90.00
#
_symmetry.space_group_name_H-M   'P 1'
#
loop_
_entity.id
_entity.type
_entity.pdbx_description
1 polymer ?
#
loop_
_entity_poly.entity_id
_entity_poly.type
_entity_poly.pdbx_seq_one_letter_code
_entity_poly.pdbx_strand_id
1 'polypeptide(L)'
;MGRQGSIFYRLLNSLKEQQSFGKSKYAVKKKAREEAIKNGLHGQDIFNSMNDAVFNAGIFSVQTYATYRNEVKRFADWCKSKGVKNKDFDKTKDMVSDYLSEKISLGQSAWSIKVARAALRKAYKDNNLANDIKIPERRLKDITRSRLERPDDKKINLDNYKDLVDFCKSSGLKRREVSAITANDIYKKDDRLYVHVKNGKGGKTREVPVLKKYQPKIESILKKLKIEEMKGYLQGFQNILIYTAET
;
A
#
# COMPACT_ATOMS: atom_id res chain seq x y z
N MET A 1 17.57 -36.95 -10.71
CA MET A 1 16.58 -35.85 -10.91
C MET A 1 16.55 -35.00 -9.65
N GLY A 2 16.82 -33.70 -9.75
CA GLY A 2 16.82 -32.80 -8.59
C GLY A 2 15.44 -32.73 -7.92
N ARG A 3 15.41 -32.57 -6.59
CA ARG A 3 14.17 -32.49 -5.81
C ARG A 3 13.36 -31.28 -6.28
N GLN A 4 12.19 -31.51 -6.89
CA GLN A 4 11.32 -30.42 -7.31
C GLN A 4 10.85 -29.61 -6.09
N GLY A 5 10.96 -28.29 -6.18
CA GLY A 5 10.54 -27.39 -5.11
C GLY A 5 9.02 -27.43 -4.86
N SER A 6 8.61 -27.08 -3.64
CA SER A 6 7.18 -27.00 -3.28
C SER A 6 6.41 -26.01 -4.16
N ILE A 7 5.07 -26.13 -4.22
CA ILE A 7 4.21 -25.19 -4.96
C ILE A 7 4.51 -23.75 -4.56
N PHE A 8 4.56 -23.47 -3.25
CA PHE A 8 4.89 -22.16 -2.73
C PHE A 8 6.30 -21.70 -3.16
N TYR A 9 7.29 -22.58 -3.09
CA TYR A 9 8.67 -22.25 -3.48
C TYR A 9 8.76 -21.86 -4.96
N ARG A 10 8.07 -22.59 -5.85
CA ARG A 10 8.04 -22.30 -7.29
C ARG A 10 7.37 -20.94 -7.57
N LEU A 11 6.21 -20.67 -6.97
CA LEU A 11 5.53 -19.37 -7.10
C LEU A 11 6.37 -18.23 -6.53
N LEU A 12 7.00 -18.46 -5.38
CA LEU A 12 7.86 -17.47 -4.74
C LEU A 12 9.09 -17.15 -5.59
N ASN A 13 9.74 -18.15 -6.19
CA ASN A 13 10.89 -17.91 -7.07
C ASN A 13 10.50 -17.09 -8.30
N SER A 14 9.34 -17.37 -8.90
CA SER A 14 8.82 -16.53 -9.99
C SER A 14 8.62 -15.07 -9.56
N LEU A 15 8.13 -14.83 -8.34
CA LEU A 15 8.03 -13.46 -7.81
C LEU A 15 9.41 -12.83 -7.54
N LYS A 16 10.40 -13.61 -7.06
CA LYS A 16 11.77 -13.14 -6.79
C LYS A 16 12.46 -12.65 -8.05
N GLU A 17 12.35 -13.40 -9.15
CA GLU A 17 12.90 -13.03 -10.46
C GLU A 17 12.35 -11.69 -10.98
N GLN A 18 11.15 -11.32 -10.53
CA GLN A 18 10.47 -10.11 -10.96
C GLN A 18 10.70 -8.90 -10.03
N GLN A 19 11.61 -8.99 -9.05
CA GLN A 19 11.90 -7.85 -8.18
C GLN A 19 12.57 -6.72 -8.98
N SER A 20 12.03 -5.52 -8.86
CA SER A 20 12.55 -4.30 -9.49
C SER A 20 12.60 -3.17 -8.47
N PHE A 21 13.05 -3.50 -7.26
CA PHE A 21 13.25 -2.54 -6.18
C PHE A 21 14.30 -1.49 -6.60
N GLY A 22 14.13 -0.26 -6.13
CA GLY A 22 14.98 0.88 -6.51
C GLY A 22 14.70 1.45 -7.90
N LYS A 23 14.06 0.70 -8.81
CA LYS A 23 13.67 1.23 -10.13
C LYS A 23 12.46 2.15 -10.04
N SER A 24 12.43 3.17 -10.91
CA SER A 24 11.32 4.11 -10.95
C SER A 24 10.13 3.55 -11.75
N LYS A 25 9.07 3.15 -11.04
CA LYS A 25 7.76 2.81 -11.65
C LYS A 25 7.21 3.96 -12.50
N TYR A 26 7.47 5.21 -12.08
CA TYR A 26 7.02 6.40 -12.81
C TYR A 26 7.71 6.51 -14.17
N ALA A 27 9.02 6.26 -14.23
CA ALA A 27 9.77 6.29 -15.49
C ALA A 27 9.24 5.26 -16.50
N VAL A 28 8.97 4.02 -16.04
CA VAL A 28 8.35 2.98 -16.89
C VAL A 28 7.00 3.42 -17.43
N LYS A 29 6.14 4.00 -16.57
CA LYS A 29 4.84 4.54 -16.99
C LYS A 29 4.96 5.68 -17.99
N LYS A 30 5.92 6.58 -17.80
CA LYS A 30 6.15 7.72 -18.68
C LYS A 30 6.55 7.25 -20.08
N LYS A 31 7.56 6.36 -20.15
CA LYS A 31 8.03 5.79 -21.41
C LYS A 31 6.92 5.04 -22.16
N ALA A 32 6.17 4.18 -21.46
CA ALA A 32 5.06 3.45 -22.08
C ALA A 32 3.96 4.37 -22.60
N ARG A 33 3.70 5.49 -21.92
CA ARG A 33 2.73 6.49 -22.39
C ARG A 33 3.21 7.19 -23.66
N GLU A 34 4.48 7.58 -23.71
CA GLU A 34 5.08 8.25 -24.89
C GLU A 34 5.06 7.30 -26.10
N GLU A 35 5.43 6.04 -25.91
CA GLU A 35 5.36 5.00 -26.95
C GLU A 35 3.93 4.76 -27.42
N ALA A 36 2.95 4.66 -26.50
CA ALA A 36 1.55 4.48 -26.84
C ALA A 36 1.00 5.66 -27.68
N ILE A 37 1.34 6.90 -27.32
CA ILE A 37 0.93 8.09 -28.08
C ILE A 37 1.59 8.10 -29.46
N LYS A 38 2.89 7.75 -29.55
CA LYS A 38 3.61 7.65 -30.82
C LYS A 38 2.98 6.60 -31.75
N ASN A 39 2.45 5.52 -31.18
CA ASN A 39 1.76 4.46 -31.90
C ASN A 39 0.29 4.80 -32.22
N GLY A 40 -0.18 6.03 -31.97
CA GLY A 40 -1.54 6.46 -32.27
C GLY A 40 -2.61 5.87 -31.35
N LEU A 41 -2.24 5.31 -30.20
CA LEU A 41 -3.22 4.83 -29.22
C LEU A 41 -3.86 6.02 -28.50
N HIS A 42 -5.14 5.86 -28.15
CA HIS A 42 -5.92 6.87 -27.48
C HIS A 42 -6.71 6.30 -26.29
N GLY A 43 -7.09 7.19 -25.36
CA GLY A 43 -7.98 6.86 -24.24
C GLY A 43 -7.55 5.63 -23.43
N GLN A 44 -8.42 4.62 -23.39
CA GLN A 44 -8.26 3.41 -22.58
C GLN A 44 -7.07 2.55 -23.04
N ASP A 45 -6.69 2.60 -24.32
CA ASP A 45 -5.61 1.77 -24.86
C ASP A 45 -4.25 2.23 -24.37
N ILE A 46 -4.06 3.54 -24.20
CA ILE A 46 -2.87 4.09 -23.52
C ILE A 46 -2.79 3.53 -22.10
N PHE A 47 -3.90 3.51 -21.37
CA PHE A 47 -3.92 3.00 -19.99
C PHE A 47 -3.60 1.50 -19.92
N ASN A 48 -4.13 0.70 -20.84
CA ASN A 48 -3.84 -0.72 -20.93
C ASN A 48 -2.35 -0.95 -21.23
N SER A 49 -1.81 -0.29 -22.26
CA SER A 49 -0.39 -0.34 -22.61
C SER A 49 0.52 0.03 -21.43
N MET A 50 0.20 1.11 -20.70
CA MET A 50 0.94 1.50 -19.51
C MET A 50 0.89 0.44 -18.40
N ASN A 51 -0.24 -0.24 -18.22
CA ASN A 51 -0.36 -1.29 -17.20
C ASN A 51 0.40 -2.55 -17.60
N ASP A 52 0.37 -2.94 -18.87
CA ASP A 52 1.11 -4.09 -19.38
C ASP A 52 2.62 -3.84 -19.28
N ALA A 53 3.08 -2.63 -19.63
CA ALA A 53 4.49 -2.25 -19.45
C ALA A 53 4.92 -2.35 -17.97
N VAL A 54 4.08 -1.88 -17.03
CA VAL A 54 4.34 -2.00 -15.59
C VAL A 54 4.29 -3.45 -15.11
N PHE A 55 3.38 -4.25 -15.66
CA PHE A 55 3.28 -5.67 -15.35
C PHE A 55 4.54 -6.41 -15.82
N ASN A 56 5.03 -6.13 -17.02
CA ASN A 56 6.23 -6.78 -17.55
C ASN A 56 7.51 -6.31 -16.86
N ALA A 57 7.56 -5.05 -16.40
CA ALA A 57 8.73 -4.49 -15.74
C ALA A 57 8.97 -4.99 -14.30
N GLY A 58 8.07 -5.79 -13.71
CA GLY A 58 8.29 -6.41 -12.39
C GLY A 58 7.57 -5.76 -11.21
N ILE A 59 8.11 -5.92 -10.00
CA ILE A 59 7.54 -5.48 -8.72
C ILE A 59 8.45 -4.43 -8.10
N PHE A 60 7.97 -3.19 -8.05
CA PHE A 60 8.77 -2.03 -7.62
C PHE A 60 8.75 -1.78 -6.11
N SER A 61 7.76 -2.31 -5.39
CA SER A 61 7.57 -2.03 -3.96
C SER A 61 7.77 -3.28 -3.13
N VAL A 62 8.58 -3.15 -2.08
CA VAL A 62 8.78 -4.20 -1.06
C VAL A 62 7.45 -4.59 -0.42
N GLN A 63 6.58 -3.63 -0.13
CA GLN A 63 5.26 -3.91 0.44
C GLN A 63 4.36 -4.68 -0.52
N THR A 64 4.37 -4.33 -1.81
CA THR A 64 3.63 -5.10 -2.83
C THR A 64 4.17 -6.51 -2.94
N TYR A 65 5.49 -6.68 -2.93
CA TYR A 65 6.12 -8.00 -2.95
C TYR A 65 5.74 -8.85 -1.72
N ALA A 66 5.81 -8.28 -0.52
CA ALA A 66 5.41 -8.97 0.72
C ALA A 66 3.92 -9.38 0.68
N THR A 67 3.06 -8.50 0.16
CA THR A 67 1.62 -8.82 -0.04
C THR A 67 1.46 -9.99 -1.00
N TYR A 68 2.14 -9.95 -2.15
CA TYR A 68 2.03 -11.00 -3.16
C TYR A 68 2.60 -12.34 -2.66
N ARG A 69 3.72 -12.31 -1.94
CA ARG A 69 4.28 -13.49 -1.25
C ARG A 69 3.24 -14.16 -0.33
N ASN A 70 2.50 -13.37 0.44
CA ASN A 70 1.48 -13.89 1.34
C ASN A 70 0.29 -14.48 0.59
N GLU A 71 -0.14 -13.84 -0.50
CA GLU A 71 -1.24 -14.36 -1.33
C GLU A 71 -0.85 -15.67 -2.05
N VAL A 72 0.36 -15.78 -2.60
CA VAL A 72 0.80 -17.04 -3.22
C VAL A 72 1.01 -18.15 -2.18
N LYS A 73 1.39 -17.80 -0.94
CA LYS A 73 1.44 -18.77 0.17
C LYS A 73 0.04 -19.32 0.46
N ARG A 74 -0.95 -18.43 0.65
CA ARG A 74 -2.35 -18.81 0.90
C ARG A 74 -2.90 -19.72 -0.21
N PHE A 75 -2.59 -19.39 -1.46
CA PHE A 75 -2.99 -20.21 -2.60
C PHE A 75 -2.30 -21.59 -2.59
N ALA A 76 -0.99 -21.64 -2.35
CA ALA A 76 -0.28 -22.91 -2.28
C ALA A 76 -0.78 -23.81 -1.15
N ASP A 77 -1.11 -23.23 0.01
CA ASP A 77 -1.70 -23.95 1.13
C ASP A 77 -3.13 -24.44 0.80
N TRP A 78 -3.91 -23.63 0.07
CA TRP A 78 -5.21 -24.04 -0.46
C TRP A 78 -5.10 -25.20 -1.46
N CYS A 79 -4.17 -25.16 -2.42
CA CYS A 79 -3.94 -26.28 -3.35
C CYS A 79 -3.61 -27.58 -2.61
N LYS A 80 -2.76 -27.50 -1.56
CA LYS A 80 -2.45 -28.67 -0.73
C LYS A 80 -3.69 -29.20 -0.01
N SER A 81 -4.56 -28.32 0.50
CA SER A 81 -5.81 -28.72 1.15
C SER A 81 -6.78 -29.44 0.18
N LYS A 82 -6.69 -29.16 -1.12
CA LYS A 82 -7.42 -29.87 -2.19
C LYS A 82 -6.69 -31.13 -2.69
N GLY A 83 -5.62 -31.56 -2.01
CA GLY A 83 -4.88 -32.78 -2.33
C GLY A 83 -3.83 -32.64 -3.45
N VAL A 84 -3.53 -31.43 -3.91
CA VAL A 84 -2.53 -31.22 -4.97
C VAL A 84 -1.13 -31.48 -4.43
N LYS A 85 -0.41 -32.41 -5.06
CA LYS A 85 0.97 -32.74 -4.72
C LYS A 85 1.95 -31.78 -5.38
N ASN A 86 3.14 -31.61 -4.82
CA ASN A 86 4.15 -30.68 -5.36
C ASN A 86 4.58 -30.99 -6.81
N LYS A 87 4.49 -32.27 -7.23
CA LYS A 87 4.77 -32.72 -8.59
C LYS A 87 3.72 -32.25 -9.61
N ASP A 88 2.49 -32.03 -9.15
CA ASP A 88 1.33 -31.63 -9.95
C ASP A 88 1.20 -30.10 -10.04
N PHE A 89 2.32 -29.37 -9.93
CA PHE A 89 2.32 -27.90 -9.97
C PHE A 89 1.64 -27.35 -11.22
N ASP A 90 1.79 -27.98 -12.37
CA ASP A 90 1.29 -27.42 -13.62
C ASP A 90 -0.24 -27.31 -13.61
N LYS A 91 -0.93 -28.23 -12.91
CA LYS A 91 -2.38 -28.19 -12.68
C LYS A 91 -2.83 -27.03 -11.78
N THR A 92 -1.93 -26.47 -10.97
CA THR A 92 -2.29 -25.38 -10.05
C THR A 92 -2.72 -24.13 -10.80
N LYS A 93 -2.23 -23.90 -12.02
CA LYS A 93 -2.61 -22.73 -12.82
C LYS A 93 -4.12 -22.76 -13.14
N ASP A 94 -4.65 -23.93 -13.49
CA ASP A 94 -6.06 -24.11 -13.85
C ASP A 94 -6.99 -23.95 -12.64
N MET A 95 -6.49 -24.30 -11.44
CA MET A 95 -7.24 -24.17 -10.19
C MET A 95 -7.32 -22.73 -9.64
N VAL A 96 -6.67 -21.76 -10.30
CA VAL A 96 -6.72 -20.36 -9.85
C VAL A 96 -8.13 -19.80 -9.93
N SER A 97 -8.90 -20.20 -10.95
CA SER A 97 -10.29 -19.80 -11.07
C SER A 97 -11.11 -20.34 -9.88
N ASP A 98 -11.03 -21.64 -9.60
CA ASP A 98 -11.73 -22.26 -8.47
C ASP A 98 -11.40 -21.61 -7.12
N TYR A 99 -10.12 -21.29 -6.90
CA TYR A 99 -9.69 -20.59 -5.68
C TYR A 99 -10.32 -19.21 -5.52
N LEU A 100 -10.42 -18.43 -6.60
CA LEU A 100 -11.04 -17.11 -6.55
C LEU A 100 -12.56 -17.21 -6.37
N SER A 101 -13.20 -18.20 -7.00
CA SER A 101 -14.62 -18.51 -6.79
C SER A 101 -14.91 -18.89 -5.33
N GLU A 102 -14.07 -19.72 -4.71
CA GLU A 102 -14.21 -20.07 -3.29
C GLU A 102 -14.04 -18.85 -2.38
N LYS A 103 -13.13 -17.91 -2.68
CA LYS A 103 -13.03 -16.66 -1.92
C LYS A 103 -14.29 -15.80 -2.02
N ILE A 104 -14.94 -15.79 -3.18
CA ILE A 104 -16.20 -15.08 -3.40
C ILE A 104 -17.30 -15.73 -2.57
N SER A 105 -17.43 -17.05 -2.60
CA SER A 105 -18.46 -17.77 -1.82
C SER A 105 -18.27 -17.63 -0.31
N LEU A 106 -17.02 -17.54 0.16
CA LEU A 106 -16.67 -17.23 1.55
C LEU A 106 -16.91 -15.77 1.95
N GLY A 107 -17.45 -14.93 1.06
CA GLY A 107 -17.76 -13.54 1.36
C GLY A 107 -16.54 -12.65 1.60
N GLN A 108 -15.36 -13.02 1.08
CA GLN A 108 -14.17 -12.17 1.22
C GLN A 108 -14.36 -10.83 0.49
N SER A 109 -13.73 -9.78 1.02
CA SER A 109 -13.90 -8.44 0.43
C SER A 109 -13.41 -8.39 -1.03
N ALA A 110 -14.09 -7.60 -1.87
CA ALA A 110 -13.68 -7.34 -3.24
C ALA A 110 -12.23 -6.82 -3.36
N TRP A 111 -11.73 -6.15 -2.32
CA TRP A 111 -10.33 -5.71 -2.25
C TRP A 111 -9.38 -6.89 -2.11
N SER A 112 -9.65 -7.80 -1.18
CA SER A 112 -8.84 -8.99 -0.94
C SER A 112 -8.78 -9.89 -2.17
N ILE A 113 -9.92 -10.13 -2.82
CA ILE A 113 -10.01 -11.01 -4.00
C ILE A 113 -9.23 -10.39 -5.18
N LYS A 114 -9.34 -9.08 -5.42
CA LYS A 114 -8.56 -8.40 -6.47
C LYS A 114 -7.05 -8.46 -6.22
N VAL A 115 -6.62 -8.35 -4.96
CA VAL A 115 -5.21 -8.48 -4.58
C VAL A 115 -4.71 -9.92 -4.80
N ALA A 116 -5.50 -10.92 -4.39
CA ALA A 116 -5.18 -12.32 -4.64
C ALA A 116 -5.01 -12.62 -6.14
N ARG A 117 -5.97 -12.17 -6.98
CA ARG A 117 -5.87 -12.33 -8.44
C ARG A 117 -4.63 -11.64 -9.01
N ALA A 118 -4.34 -10.42 -8.60
CA ALA A 118 -3.16 -9.68 -9.07
C ALA A 118 -1.85 -10.36 -8.67
N ALA A 119 -1.76 -10.93 -7.46
CA ALA A 119 -0.60 -11.67 -6.99
C ALA A 119 -0.39 -12.97 -7.80
N LEU A 120 -1.47 -13.72 -8.07
CA LEU A 120 -1.42 -14.96 -8.84
C LEU A 120 -1.06 -14.70 -10.31
N ARG A 121 -1.68 -13.70 -10.95
CA ARG A 121 -1.29 -13.23 -12.29
C ARG A 121 0.19 -12.95 -12.38
N LYS A 122 0.72 -12.22 -11.37
CA LYS A 122 2.13 -11.90 -11.29
C LYS A 122 3.00 -13.14 -11.12
N ALA A 123 2.61 -14.06 -10.24
CA ALA A 123 3.36 -15.29 -9.99
C ALA A 123 3.40 -16.23 -11.20
N TYR A 124 2.33 -16.30 -11.99
CA TYR A 124 2.26 -17.08 -13.23
C TYR A 124 2.73 -16.31 -14.47
N LYS A 125 3.13 -15.04 -14.32
CA LYS A 125 3.53 -14.14 -15.43
C LYS A 125 2.44 -14.05 -16.52
N ASP A 126 1.19 -14.13 -16.12
CA ASP A 126 0.02 -14.16 -17.00
C ASP A 126 -0.99 -13.09 -16.54
N ASN A 127 -1.11 -12.01 -17.30
CA ASN A 127 -2.01 -10.90 -16.95
C ASN A 127 -3.49 -11.24 -17.19
N ASN A 128 -3.77 -12.29 -17.98
CA ASN A 128 -5.11 -12.72 -18.37
C ASN A 128 -5.67 -13.86 -17.50
N LEU A 129 -4.85 -14.41 -16.60
CA LEU A 129 -5.26 -15.49 -15.70
C LEU A 129 -6.52 -15.15 -14.89
N ALA A 130 -7.47 -16.08 -14.86
CA ALA A 130 -8.77 -15.93 -14.22
C ALA A 130 -9.54 -14.67 -14.69
N ASN A 131 -9.56 -14.43 -16.00
CA ASN A 131 -10.42 -13.42 -16.64
C ASN A 131 -11.87 -13.90 -16.81
N ASP A 132 -12.08 -15.21 -16.86
CA ASP A 132 -13.37 -15.91 -16.90
C ASP A 132 -14.25 -15.62 -15.68
N ILE A 133 -13.64 -15.32 -14.53
CA ILE A 133 -14.39 -15.04 -13.30
C ILE A 133 -14.72 -13.55 -13.16
N LYS A 134 -16.01 -13.29 -12.96
CA LYS A 134 -16.53 -11.99 -12.57
C LYS A 134 -16.26 -11.72 -11.08
N ILE A 135 -15.16 -11.03 -10.79
CA ILE A 135 -14.85 -10.56 -9.43
C ILE A 135 -15.77 -9.40 -9.03
N PRO A 136 -16.27 -9.36 -7.78
CA PRO A 136 -17.08 -8.25 -7.28
C PRO A 136 -16.40 -6.88 -7.44
N GLU A 137 -17.22 -5.87 -7.69
CA GLU A 137 -16.75 -4.50 -7.79
C GLU A 137 -16.47 -3.87 -6.43
N ARG A 138 -15.56 -2.89 -6.41
CA ARG A 138 -15.24 -2.14 -5.18
C ARG A 138 -16.12 -0.91 -5.14
N ARG A 139 -17.06 -0.84 -4.21
CA ARG A 139 -17.91 0.34 -4.02
C ARG A 139 -17.49 1.08 -2.76
N LEU A 140 -17.58 2.41 -2.78
CA LEU A 140 -17.22 3.24 -1.63
C LEU A 140 -18.07 2.93 -0.40
N LYS A 141 -19.35 2.61 -0.61
CA LYS A 141 -20.30 2.21 0.45
C LYS A 141 -19.90 0.92 1.17
N ASP A 142 -19.11 0.05 0.53
CA ASP A 142 -18.69 -1.23 1.10
C ASP A 142 -17.43 -1.07 2.00
N ILE A 143 -16.89 0.14 2.15
CA ILE A 143 -15.73 0.42 3.00
C ILE A 143 -16.19 0.54 4.46
N THR A 144 -15.99 -0.53 5.23
CA THR A 144 -16.36 -0.58 6.66
C THR A 144 -15.20 -0.22 7.61
N ARG A 145 -13.95 -0.30 7.14
CA ARG A 145 -12.77 -0.02 7.97
C ARG A 145 -12.67 1.47 8.31
N SER A 146 -12.43 1.77 9.59
CA SER A 146 -12.21 3.13 10.10
C SER A 146 -13.40 4.08 9.90
N ARG A 147 -14.62 3.54 9.83
CA ARG A 147 -15.89 4.30 9.79
C ARG A 147 -16.73 4.17 11.05
N LEU A 148 -16.53 3.09 11.80
CA LEU A 148 -17.22 2.78 13.04
C LEU A 148 -16.16 2.53 14.12
N GLU A 149 -16.51 2.84 15.36
CA GLU A 149 -15.69 2.50 16.53
C GLU A 149 -15.54 0.98 16.61
N ARG A 150 -14.32 0.51 16.86
CA ARG A 150 -14.00 -0.91 17.00
C ARG A 150 -13.60 -1.22 18.43
N PRO A 151 -13.80 -2.47 18.91
CA PRO A 151 -13.35 -2.87 20.25
C PRO A 151 -11.86 -2.58 20.51
N ASP A 152 -11.02 -2.70 19.48
CA ASP A 152 -9.59 -2.42 19.57
C ASP A 152 -9.25 -0.94 19.74
N ASP A 153 -10.13 -0.01 19.32
CA ASP A 153 -9.88 1.43 19.46
C ASP A 153 -9.83 1.84 20.94
N LYS A 154 -10.51 1.08 21.81
CA LYS A 154 -10.53 1.28 23.27
C LYS A 154 -9.25 0.85 23.98
N LYS A 155 -8.36 0.10 23.31
CA LYS A 155 -7.08 -0.35 23.88
C LYS A 155 -6.04 0.77 23.93
N ILE A 156 -6.28 1.87 23.23
CA ILE A 156 -5.34 3.00 23.15
C ILE A 156 -5.87 4.13 24.02
N ASN A 157 -5.06 4.60 24.97
CA ASN A 157 -5.35 5.83 25.68
C ASN A 157 -5.00 7.03 24.78
N LEU A 158 -6.01 7.58 24.09
CA LEU A 158 -5.85 8.70 23.17
C LEU A 158 -5.48 10.02 23.87
N ASP A 159 -5.73 10.15 25.17
CA ASP A 159 -5.45 11.39 25.91
C ASP A 159 -3.95 11.64 26.02
N ASN A 160 -3.16 10.57 26.18
CA ASN A 160 -1.69 10.63 26.18
C ASN A 160 -1.12 11.10 24.83
N TYR A 161 -1.91 11.00 23.75
CA TYR A 161 -1.49 11.33 22.39
C TYR A 161 -2.30 12.47 21.78
N LYS A 162 -2.91 13.30 22.63
CA LYS A 162 -3.83 14.37 22.20
C LYS A 162 -3.21 15.32 21.17
N ASP A 163 -1.96 15.73 21.36
CA ASP A 163 -1.27 16.64 20.43
C ASP A 163 -1.05 15.98 19.06
N LEU A 164 -0.69 14.69 19.02
CA LEU A 164 -0.57 13.90 17.79
C LEU A 164 -1.93 13.71 17.10
N VAL A 165 -2.97 13.41 17.87
CA VAL A 165 -4.34 13.22 17.36
C VAL A 165 -4.88 14.53 16.77
N ASP A 166 -4.69 15.66 17.47
CA ASP A 166 -5.09 16.98 16.97
C ASP A 166 -4.32 17.34 15.69
N PHE A 167 -3.02 17.02 15.60
CA PHE A 167 -2.23 17.19 14.38
C PHE A 167 -2.74 16.31 13.21
N CYS A 168 -3.04 15.04 13.47
CA CYS A 168 -3.57 14.13 12.44
C CYS A 168 -4.94 14.59 11.95
N LYS A 169 -5.83 15.05 12.84
CA LYS A 169 -7.15 15.58 12.50
C LYS A 169 -7.07 16.92 11.75
N SER A 170 -6.03 17.71 12.00
CA SER A 170 -5.88 19.03 11.38
C SER A 170 -5.34 18.98 9.96
N SER A 171 -4.52 17.98 9.64
CA SER A 171 -3.78 17.87 8.37
C SER A 171 -4.24 16.71 7.48
N GLY A 172 -4.83 15.65 8.04
CA GLY A 172 -5.25 14.47 7.28
C GLY A 172 -4.08 13.70 6.64
N LEU A 173 -2.87 13.90 7.14
CA LEU A 173 -1.67 13.21 6.64
C LEU A 173 -1.71 11.71 6.93
N LYS A 174 -1.04 10.94 6.07
CA LYS A 174 -0.89 9.50 6.28
C LYS A 174 0.12 9.25 7.38
N ARG A 175 -0.01 8.12 8.09
CA ARG A 175 0.94 7.71 9.15
C ARG A 175 2.41 7.87 8.76
N ARG A 176 2.80 7.41 7.57
CA ARG A 176 4.19 7.53 7.06
C ARG A 176 4.60 8.98 6.80
N GLU A 177 3.65 9.83 6.39
CA GLU A 177 3.91 11.25 6.19
C GLU A 177 4.10 11.92 7.56
N VAL A 178 3.17 11.69 8.51
CA VAL A 178 3.24 12.19 9.89
C VAL A 178 4.55 11.84 10.57
N SER A 179 5.02 10.59 10.45
CA SER A 179 6.30 10.16 11.05
C SER A 179 7.54 10.83 10.46
N ALA A 180 7.43 11.49 9.31
CA ALA A 180 8.53 12.17 8.64
C ALA A 180 8.44 13.70 8.73
N ILE A 181 7.37 14.25 9.34
CA ILE A 181 7.20 15.69 9.52
C ILE A 181 7.97 16.15 10.76
N THR A 182 8.63 17.30 10.62
CA THR A 182 9.26 18.04 11.71
C THR A 182 8.56 19.39 11.94
N ALA A 183 8.84 20.05 13.06
CA ALA A 183 8.30 21.38 13.34
C ALA A 183 8.65 22.40 12.23
N ASN A 184 9.83 22.27 11.63
CA ASN A 184 10.30 23.13 10.53
C ASN A 184 9.52 22.93 9.22
N ASP A 185 8.83 21.81 9.07
CA ASP A 185 7.97 21.57 7.92
C ASP A 185 6.58 22.23 8.08
N ILE A 186 6.31 22.89 9.21
CA ILE A 186 5.06 23.59 9.48
C ILE A 186 5.30 25.09 9.48
N TYR A 187 4.62 25.82 8.59
CA TYR A 187 4.81 27.26 8.44
C TYR A 187 3.48 27.99 8.22
N LYS A 188 3.46 29.28 8.50
CA LYS A 188 2.29 30.15 8.31
C LYS A 188 2.43 30.90 6.98
N LYS A 189 1.35 30.91 6.20
CA LYS A 189 1.20 31.67 4.95
C LYS A 189 -0.25 32.18 4.86
N ASP A 190 -0.45 33.46 4.59
CA ASP A 190 -1.78 34.08 4.40
C ASP A 190 -2.77 33.73 5.54
N ASP A 191 -2.34 33.91 6.79
CA ASP A 191 -3.08 33.58 8.01
C ASP A 191 -3.53 32.12 8.18
N ARG A 192 -2.83 31.22 7.47
CA ARG A 192 -3.07 29.79 7.57
C ARG A 192 -1.78 29.00 7.75
N LEU A 193 -1.81 28.03 8.65
CA LEU A 193 -0.75 27.04 8.76
C LEU A 193 -0.80 26.03 7.62
N TYR A 194 0.37 25.68 7.10
CA TYR A 194 0.59 24.65 6.10
C TYR A 194 1.65 23.65 6.59
N VAL A 195 1.52 22.42 6.14
CA VAL A 195 2.52 21.36 6.34
C VAL A 195 3.16 21.02 5.00
N HIS A 196 4.46 21.20 4.90
CA HIS A 196 5.27 20.83 3.74
C HIS A 196 5.56 19.32 3.75
N VAL A 197 4.88 18.56 2.88
CA VAL A 197 5.09 17.13 2.75
C VAL A 197 6.14 16.88 1.67
N LYS A 198 7.36 16.50 2.06
CA LYS A 198 8.47 16.22 1.13
C LYS A 198 8.28 14.91 0.33
N ASN A 199 7.79 13.86 0.98
CA ASN A 199 7.69 12.52 0.37
C ASN A 199 6.28 11.93 0.53
N GLY A 200 5.33 12.51 -0.18
CA GLY A 200 3.95 12.03 -0.24
C GLY A 200 3.79 10.75 -1.05
N LYS A 201 2.54 10.30 -1.23
CA LYS A 201 2.25 9.11 -2.04
C LYS A 201 2.88 9.21 -3.44
N GLY A 202 3.76 8.25 -3.74
CA GLY A 202 4.45 8.18 -5.02
C GLY A 202 5.64 9.15 -5.16
N GLY A 203 6.19 9.63 -4.05
CA GLY A 203 7.34 10.55 -4.06
C GLY A 203 6.96 12.01 -4.32
N LYS A 204 5.68 12.37 -4.15
CA LYS A 204 5.18 13.70 -4.50
C LYS A 204 5.30 14.68 -3.34
N THR A 205 5.91 15.82 -3.61
CA THR A 205 5.88 16.98 -2.71
C THR A 205 4.53 17.69 -2.78
N ARG A 206 4.01 18.17 -1.64
CA ARG A 206 2.81 19.02 -1.60
C ARG A 206 2.72 19.84 -0.32
N GLU A 207 2.01 20.96 -0.42
CA GLU A 207 1.56 21.73 0.74
C GLU A 207 0.20 21.24 1.20
N VAL A 208 0.07 20.98 2.50
CA VAL A 208 -1.19 20.54 3.10
C VAL A 208 -1.69 21.61 4.06
N PRO A 209 -2.85 22.24 3.77
CA PRO A 209 -3.37 23.28 4.64
C PRO A 209 -3.94 22.69 5.93
N VAL A 210 -3.61 23.30 7.07
CA VAL A 210 -4.19 22.98 8.37
C VAL A 210 -5.63 23.50 8.42
N LEU A 211 -6.54 22.69 8.96
CA LEU A 211 -7.94 23.12 9.16
C LEU A 211 -8.02 24.29 10.16
N LYS A 212 -8.82 25.32 9.81
CA LYS A 212 -8.96 26.56 10.61
C LYS A 212 -9.19 26.30 12.09
N LYS A 213 -10.12 25.39 12.42
CA LYS A 213 -10.49 25.03 13.80
C LYS A 213 -9.36 24.45 14.65
N TYR A 214 -8.29 23.95 14.03
CA TYR A 214 -7.15 23.34 14.73
C TYR A 214 -5.93 24.27 14.78
N GLN A 215 -5.91 25.40 14.04
CA GLN A 215 -4.73 26.27 13.99
C GLN A 215 -4.23 26.71 15.37
N PRO A 216 -5.06 27.19 16.31
CA PRO A 216 -4.58 27.60 17.64
C PRO A 216 -3.92 26.47 18.42
N LYS A 217 -4.43 25.24 18.25
CA LYS A 217 -3.86 24.04 18.89
C LYS A 217 -2.50 23.70 18.30
N ILE A 218 -2.35 23.76 16.96
CA ILE A 218 -1.07 23.49 16.31
C ILE A 218 -0.04 24.57 16.65
N GLU A 219 -0.44 25.83 16.74
CA GLU A 219 0.45 26.90 17.21
C GLU A 219 0.93 26.67 18.65
N SER A 220 0.05 26.20 19.54
CA SER A 220 0.42 25.81 20.92
C SER A 220 1.44 24.67 20.91
N ILE A 221 1.23 23.64 20.09
CA ILE A 221 2.17 22.51 19.94
C ILE A 221 3.54 23.02 19.46
N LEU A 222 3.57 23.86 18.42
CA LEU A 222 4.82 24.43 17.90
C LEU A 222 5.57 25.28 18.94
N LYS A 223 4.83 26.05 19.77
CA LYS A 223 5.43 26.82 20.88
C LYS A 223 6.05 25.90 21.93
N LYS A 224 5.35 24.84 22.34
CA LYS A 224 5.88 23.84 23.30
C LYS A 224 7.18 23.21 22.77
N LEU A 225 7.16 22.76 21.51
CA LEU A 225 8.32 22.15 20.88
C LEU A 225 9.52 23.10 20.88
N LYS A 226 9.34 24.35 20.44
CA LYS A 226 10.41 25.38 20.47
C LYS A 226 11.01 25.58 21.86
N ILE A 227 10.19 25.56 22.91
CA ILE A 227 10.66 25.68 24.30
C ILE A 227 11.49 24.45 24.71
N GLU A 228 11.08 23.25 24.29
CA GLU A 228 11.83 22.01 24.54
C GLU A 228 13.14 21.94 23.75
N GLU A 229 13.16 22.46 22.51
CA GLU A 229 14.38 22.65 21.70
C GLU A 229 15.37 23.56 22.41
N MET A 230 14.90 24.72 22.89
CA MET A 230 15.73 25.69 23.61
C MET A 230 16.27 25.17 24.94
N LYS A 231 15.56 24.25 25.60
CA LYS A 231 15.99 23.63 26.86
C LYS A 231 16.95 22.44 26.67
N GLY A 232 17.31 22.08 25.43
CA GLY A 232 18.26 20.99 25.15
C GLY A 232 17.70 19.58 25.31
N TYR A 233 16.39 19.40 25.55
CA TYR A 233 15.76 18.08 25.71
C TYR A 233 15.50 17.34 24.39
N LEU A 234 15.81 17.98 23.26
CA LEU A 234 15.45 17.51 21.94
C LEU A 234 16.27 16.34 21.40
N GLN A 235 17.41 16.00 22.00
CA GLN A 235 18.12 14.74 21.65
C GLN A 235 17.24 13.51 21.91
N GLY A 236 16.16 13.65 22.71
CA GLY A 236 15.17 12.61 22.96
C GLY A 236 13.77 12.83 22.36
N PHE A 237 13.50 13.90 21.59
CA PHE A 237 12.15 14.20 21.09
C PHE A 237 11.96 13.99 19.58
N GLN A 238 13.03 13.65 18.85
CA GLN A 238 12.87 12.81 17.66
C GLN A 238 12.15 11.48 18.00
N ASN A 239 12.14 11.08 19.28
CA ASN A 239 11.52 9.84 19.75
C ASN A 239 10.05 9.91 20.16
N ILE A 240 9.40 11.09 20.24
CA ILE A 240 7.94 11.14 20.55
C ILE A 240 7.07 10.67 19.37
N LEU A 241 7.60 10.71 18.15
CA LEU A 241 6.95 10.07 16.98
C LEU A 241 7.42 8.63 16.71
N ILE A 242 8.44 8.14 17.42
CA ILE A 242 9.07 6.83 17.17
C ILE A 242 8.70 5.81 18.26
N TYR A 243 8.48 6.21 19.52
CA TYR A 243 8.21 5.25 20.62
C TYR A 243 6.81 4.63 20.68
N THR A 244 5.93 4.92 19.72
CA THR A 244 4.60 4.27 19.61
C THR A 244 4.43 3.45 18.34
N ALA A 245 5.52 3.20 17.61
CA ALA A 245 5.49 2.40 16.38
C ALA A 245 6.06 0.99 16.55
N GLU A 246 6.70 0.68 17.68
CA GLU A 246 7.18 -0.65 18.03
C GLU A 246 6.51 -1.10 19.34
N THR A 247 5.25 -1.53 19.21
CA THR A 247 4.58 -2.54 20.04
C THR A 247 3.35 -3.04 19.27
#